data_AF-A0A9Y2N0H9-F1
#
_entry.id   AF-A0A9Y2N0H9-F1
#
_cell.length_a   1.000
_cell.length_b   1.000
_cell.length_c   1.000
_cell.angle_alpha   90.00
_cell.angle_beta   90.00
_cell.angle_gamma   90.00
#
_symmetry.space_group_name_H-M   'P 1'
#
loop_
_entity.id
_entity.type
_entity.pdbx_description
1 polymer ?
#
loop_
_entity_poly.entity_id
_entity_poly.type
_entity_poly.pdbx_seq_one_letter_code
_entity_poly.pdbx_strand_id
1 'polypeptide(L)' 'MSNCDALAEFLRTDPRDVGCDLALDALHAYTEMIAAGENPEEHYPGLATHLQSCCACSGDHEALLRALREFGADESL' A
#
# COMPACT_ATOMS: atom_id res chain seq x y z
N MET A 1 -18.21 16.11 26.07
CA MET A 1 -17.77 15.55 24.78
C MET A 1 -19.00 15.46 23.90
N SER A 2 -18.98 16.11 22.74
CA SER A 2 -20.13 16.15 21.83
C SER A 2 -20.14 14.89 20.96
N ASN A 3 -21.32 14.43 20.57
CA ASN A 3 -21.51 13.19 19.80
C ASN A 3 -20.73 13.16 18.46
N CYS A 4 -20.35 14.33 17.93
CA CYS A 4 -19.50 14.46 16.75
C CYS A 4 -18.06 13.97 16.97
N ASP A 5 -17.50 14.11 18.17
CA ASP A 5 -16.12 13.72 18.47
C ASP A 5 -15.97 12.19 18.55
N ALA A 6 -16.98 11.51 19.08
CA ALA A 6 -17.01 10.05 19.21
C ALA A 6 -17.22 9.34 17.85
N LEU A 7 -18.03 9.93 16.96
CA LEU A 7 -18.21 9.41 15.61
C LEU A 7 -16.96 9.61 14.75
N ALA A 8 -16.27 10.74 14.89
CA ALA A 8 -15.00 11.00 14.22
C ALA A 8 -13.91 9.99 14.64
N GLU A 9 -13.87 9.60 15.91
CA GLU A 9 -12.95 8.57 16.42
C GLU A 9 -13.32 7.15 15.93
N PHE A 10 -14.62 6.82 15.88
CA PHE A 10 -15.09 5.53 15.38
C PHE A 10 -14.84 5.34 13.87
N LEU A 11 -14.94 6.43 13.11
CA LEU A 11 -14.65 6.45 11.67
C LEU A 11 -13.17 6.71 11.36
N ARG A 12 -12.31 6.79 12.39
CA ARG A 12 -10.89 7.09 12.23
C ARG A 12 -10.16 5.86 11.69
N THR A 13 -9.98 5.80 10.39
CA THR A 13 -8.87 5.09 9.77
C THR A 13 -7.56 5.64 10.37
N ASP A 14 -6.50 4.83 10.50
CA ASP A 14 -5.20 5.33 10.96
C ASP A 14 -4.88 6.63 10.18
N PRO A 15 -4.56 7.76 10.84
CA PRO A 15 -4.37 9.05 10.15
C PRO A 15 -3.24 9.03 9.13
N ARG A 16 -2.41 7.98 9.13
CA ARG A 16 -1.38 7.75 8.12
C ARG A 16 -1.93 7.01 6.90
N ASP A 17 -3.03 6.27 7.02
CA ASP A 17 -3.67 5.54 5.93
C ASP A 17 -4.07 6.52 4.81
N VAL A 18 -3.56 6.26 3.61
CA VAL A 18 -3.75 7.13 2.43
C VAL A 18 -5.07 6.86 1.69
N GLY A 19 -5.77 5.78 2.03
CA GLY A 19 -6.97 5.31 1.33
C GLY A 19 -6.66 4.59 0.00
N CYS A 20 -7.68 3.91 -0.53
CA CYS A 20 -7.54 3.04 -1.69
C CYS A 20 -7.08 3.77 -2.97
N ASP A 21 -7.61 4.97 -3.25
CA ASP A 21 -7.33 5.68 -4.50
C ASP A 21 -5.84 6.02 -4.62
N LEU A 22 -5.28 6.67 -3.59
CA LEU A 22 -3.86 6.99 -3.53
C LEU A 22 -3.00 5.73 -3.41
N ALA A 23 -3.49 4.69 -2.75
CA ALA A 23 -2.79 3.42 -2.66
C ALA A 23 -2.63 2.77 -4.03
N LEU A 24 -3.68 2.74 -4.85
CA LEU A 24 -3.64 2.17 -6.20
C LEU A 24 -2.73 2.97 -7.13
N ASP A 25 -2.76 4.31 -7.05
CA ASP A 25 -1.89 5.19 -7.84
C ASP A 25 -0.40 4.96 -7.55
N ALA A 26 -0.05 4.72 -6.28
CA ALA A 26 1.33 4.52 -5.83
C ALA A 26 1.77 3.04 -5.76
N LEU A 27 0.85 2.09 -5.96
CA LEU A 27 1.07 0.67 -5.69
C LEU A 27 2.23 0.10 -6.51
N HIS A 28 2.30 0.49 -7.77
CA HIS A 28 3.32 0.03 -8.70
C HIS A 28 4.73 0.38 -8.24
N ALA A 29 4.98 1.66 -7.93
CA ALA A 29 6.28 2.12 -7.45
C ALA A 29 6.67 1.46 -6.12
N TYR A 30 5.70 1.29 -5.21
CA TYR A 30 5.92 0.59 -3.94
C TYR A 30 6.37 -0.86 -4.18
N THR A 31 5.69 -1.59 -5.07
CA THR A 31 6.01 -2.98 -5.39
C THR A 31 7.35 -3.13 -6.10
N GLU A 32 7.71 -2.22 -7.00
CA GLU A 32 9.01 -2.20 -7.67
C GLU A 32 10.17 -2.05 -6.67
N MET A 33 10.03 -1.13 -5.71
CA MET A 33 11.02 -0.97 -4.64
C MET A 33 11.19 -2.25 -3.81
N ILE A 34 10.09 -2.93 -3.44
CA ILE A 34 10.17 -4.23 -2.77
C ILE A 34 10.90 -5.25 -3.65
N ALA A 35 10.59 -5.30 -4.96
CA ALA A 35 11.22 -6.23 -5.88
C ALA A 35 12.73 -5.97 -6.04
N ALA A 36 13.15 -4.71 -5.96
CA ALA A 36 14.55 -4.28 -5.95
C ALA A 36 15.28 -4.53 -4.61
N GLY A 37 14.57 -4.96 -3.57
CA GLY A 37 15.13 -5.19 -2.23
C GLY A 37 15.29 -3.91 -1.40
N GLU A 38 14.61 -2.83 -1.77
CA GLU A 38 14.57 -1.57 -1.03
C GLU A 38 13.52 -1.62 0.10
N ASN A 39 13.47 -0.55 0.91
CA ASN A 39 12.51 -0.40 2.00
C ASN A 39 11.48 0.71 1.70
N PRO A 40 10.41 0.42 0.94
CA PRO A 40 9.41 1.43 0.57
C PRO A 40 8.54 1.89 1.74
N GLU A 41 8.54 1.21 2.89
CA GLU A 41 7.83 1.69 4.09
C GLU A 41 8.40 3.02 4.60
N GLU A 42 9.70 3.27 4.38
CA GLU A 42 10.34 4.54 4.74
C GLU A 42 9.90 5.70 3.83
N HIS A 43 9.57 5.39 2.58
CA HIS A 43 9.17 6.37 1.56
C HIS A 43 7.65 6.56 1.48
N TYR A 44 6.89 5.49 1.76
CA TYR A 44 5.42 5.44 1.66
C TYR A 44 4.79 4.86 2.94
N PRO A 45 5.01 5.48 4.12
CA PRO A 45 4.52 4.94 5.39
C PRO A 45 2.99 4.83 5.46
N GLY A 46 2.29 5.70 4.73
CA GLY A 46 0.83 5.67 4.67
C GLY A 46 0.26 4.56 3.78
N LEU A 47 0.95 4.23 2.69
CA LEU A 47 0.62 3.08 1.87
C LEU A 47 0.89 1.78 2.62
N ALA A 48 2.01 1.69 3.35
CA ALA A 48 2.30 0.55 4.22
C ALA A 48 1.18 0.33 5.26
N THR A 49 0.68 1.42 5.86
CA THR A 49 -0.46 1.39 6.79
C THR A 49 -1.75 0.87 6.11
N HIS A 50 -2.01 1.33 4.88
CA HIS A 50 -3.18 0.90 4.11
C HIS A 50 -3.12 -0.58 3.72
N LEU A 51 -1.96 -1.08 3.29
CA LEU A 51 -1.76 -2.49 2.92
C LEU A 51 -1.92 -3.44 4.12
N GLN A 52 -1.80 -2.95 5.35
CA GLN A 52 -2.11 -3.73 6.55
C GLN A 52 -3.61 -3.80 6.86
N SER A 53 -4.40 -2.86 6.31
CA SER A 53 -5.80 -2.65 6.67
C SER A 53 -6.79 -3.02 5.55
N CYS A 54 -6.36 -2.98 4.27
CA CYS A 54 -7.21 -3.20 3.11
C CYS A 54 -6.80 -4.46 2.33
N CYS A 55 -7.55 -5.56 2.51
CA CYS A 55 -7.24 -6.85 1.89
C CYS A 55 -7.23 -6.83 0.35
N ALA A 56 -8.01 -5.95 -0.28
CA ALA A 56 -8.02 -5.80 -1.73
C ALA A 56 -6.69 -5.25 -2.24
N CYS A 57 -6.22 -4.14 -1.66
CA CYS A 57 -4.95 -3.53 -2.04
C CYS A 57 -3.75 -4.43 -1.69
N SER A 58 -3.79 -5.18 -0.57
CA SER A 58 -2.75 -6.18 -0.27
C SER A 58 -2.71 -7.29 -1.32
N GLY A 59 -3.88 -7.78 -1.76
CA GLY A 59 -3.97 -8.80 -2.80
C GLY A 59 -3.42 -8.34 -4.15
N ASP A 60 -3.74 -7.10 -4.54
CA ASP A 60 -3.21 -6.49 -5.76
C ASP A 60 -1.69 -6.32 -5.68
N HIS A 61 -1.17 -5.86 -4.53
CA HIS A 61 0.26 -5.76 -4.27
C HIS A 61 0.98 -7.11 -4.40
N GLU A 62 0.45 -8.18 -3.78
CA GLU A 62 1.01 -9.52 -3.86
C GLU A 62 1.00 -10.07 -5.30
N ALA A 63 -0.09 -9.85 -6.03
CA ALA A 63 -0.21 -10.26 -7.42
C ALA A 63 0.81 -9.54 -8.32
N LEU A 64 0.97 -8.23 -8.13
CA LEU A 64 1.94 -7.44 -8.86
C LEU A 64 3.38 -7.87 -8.53
N LEU A 65 3.68 -8.12 -7.25
CA LEU A 65 5.01 -8.57 -6.83
C LEU A 65 5.36 -9.94 -7.42
N ARG A 66 4.38 -10.85 -7.49
CA ARG A 66 4.56 -12.14 -8.17
C ARG A 66 4.84 -11.93 -9.66
N ALA A 67 4.06 -11.08 -10.33
CA ALA A 67 4.27 -10.78 -11.75
C ALA A 67 5.66 -10.19 -12.02
N LEU A 68 6.14 -9.25 -11.20
CA LEU A 68 7.49 -8.70 -11.35
C LEU A 68 8.58 -9.76 -11.19
N ARG A 69 8.40 -10.73 -10.28
CA ARG A 69 9.37 -11.83 -10.13
C ARG A 69 9.33 -12.82 -11.30
N GLU A 70 8.15 -13.05 -11.88
CA GLU A 70 7.96 -13.98 -12.99
C GLU A 70 8.39 -13.38 -14.34
N PHE A 71 8.13 -12.09 -14.56
CA PHE A 71 8.34 -11.42 -15.86
C PHE A 71 9.48 -10.38 -15.84
N GLY A 72 9.82 -9.78 -14.70
CA GLY A 72 10.93 -8.82 -14.59
C GLY A 72 12.32 -9.45 -14.71
N ALA A 73 12.42 -10.78 -14.62
CA ALA A 73 13.66 -11.51 -14.92
C ALA A 73 13.93 -11.63 -16.43
N ASP A 74 12.97 -11.30 -17.29
CA ASP A 74 13.06 -11.43 -18.76
C ASP A 74 13.66 -10.18 -19.45
N GLU A 75 13.84 -9.06 -18.74
CA GLU A 75 14.47 -7.82 -19.25
C GLU A 75 16.02 -7.86 -19.19
N SER A 76 16.60 -9.07 -19.28
CA SER A 76 18.06 -9.27 -19.40
C SER A 76 18.47 -9.72 -20.81
N LEU A 77 17.67 -9.43 -21.85
CA LEU A 77 17.99 -9.74 -23.26
C LEU A 77 18.54 -8.55 -24.04
#